data_AF-A0A6M5Y4K6-F1
#
_entry.id   AF-A0A6M5Y4K6-F1
#
_cell.length_a   1.000
_cell.length_b   1.000
_cell.length_c   1.000
_cell.angle_alpha   90.00
_cell.angle_beta   90.00
_cell.angle_gamma   90.00
#
_symmetry.space_group_name_H-M   'P 1'
#
loop_
_entity.id
_entity.type
_entity.pdbx_description
1 polymer ?
#
loop_
_entity_poly.entity_id
_entity_poly.type
_entity_poly.pdbx_seq_one_letter_code
_entity_poly.pdbx_strand_id
1 'polypeptide(L)'
;MTIRYQLTAVVQRIWDIEGYPNHFFGDDNELYRITKRGELRRIRRSMKRYTQGYVIKSQFYSLSQLRPMLRRHDLTGYPAGF
;
A
#
# COMPACT_ATOMS: atom_id res chain seq x y z
N MET A 1 -6.01 -15.38 32.18
CA MET A 1 -4.76 -15.41 31.38
C MET A 1 -5.15 -15.21 29.92
N THR A 2 -4.91 -14.03 29.35
CA THR A 2 -5.39 -13.69 27.99
C THR A 2 -4.30 -14.00 26.98
N ILE A 3 -4.49 -15.03 26.16
CA ILE A 3 -3.56 -15.38 25.09
C ILE A 3 -3.67 -14.30 23.99
N ARG A 4 -2.55 -13.62 23.71
CA ARG A 4 -2.45 -12.66 22.59
C ARG A 4 -1.94 -13.41 21.37
N TYR A 5 -2.77 -13.56 20.36
CA TYR A 5 -2.35 -14.08 19.06
C TYR A 5 -1.83 -12.92 18.19
N GLN A 6 -0.62 -13.06 17.65
CA GLN A 6 -0.10 -12.17 16.61
C GLN A 6 -0.47 -12.77 15.25
N LEU A 7 -1.44 -12.18 14.57
CA LEU A 7 -1.80 -12.59 13.21
C LEU A 7 -0.76 -11.99 12.25
N THR A 8 0.19 -12.79 11.80
CA THR A 8 1.11 -12.40 10.74
C THR A 8 0.37 -12.51 9.41
N ALA A 9 -0.34 -11.45 9.02
CA ALA A 9 -0.97 -11.40 7.71
C ALA A 9 0.12 -11.35 6.64
N VAL A 10 0.22 -12.43 5.84
CA VAL A 10 1.03 -12.44 4.62
C VAL A 10 0.21 -11.71 3.56
N VAL A 11 0.74 -10.60 3.05
CA VAL A 11 0.12 -9.81 1.99
C VAL A 11 1.02 -9.88 0.77
N GLN A 12 0.46 -10.24 -0.39
CA GLN A 12 1.22 -10.21 -1.62
C GLN A 12 1.25 -8.78 -2.17
N ARG A 13 2.45 -8.25 -2.39
CA ARG A 13 2.65 -6.93 -3.00
C ARG A 13 2.36 -7.00 -4.50
N ILE A 14 1.30 -6.33 -4.96
CA ILE A 14 0.83 -6.40 -6.35
C ILE A 14 1.08 -5.12 -7.14
N TRP A 15 0.82 -3.95 -6.54
CA TRP A 15 1.01 -2.66 -7.21
C TRP A 15 1.83 -1.71 -6.38
N ASP A 16 2.93 -1.23 -6.94
CA ASP A 16 3.74 -0.17 -6.38
C ASP A 16 3.17 1.20 -6.70
N ILE A 17 3.43 2.16 -5.82
CA ILE A 17 3.04 3.55 -6.03
C ILE A 17 4.30 4.37 -6.36
N GLU A 18 4.36 4.89 -7.58
CA GLU A 18 5.43 5.76 -8.04
C GLU A 18 5.58 6.98 -7.10
N GLY A 19 6.82 7.34 -6.74
CA GLY A 19 7.10 8.40 -5.75
C GLY A 19 6.90 7.98 -4.28
N TYR A 20 6.37 6.79 -4.01
CA TYR A 20 6.12 6.26 -2.67
C TYR A 20 6.63 4.82 -2.51
N PRO A 21 7.96 4.58 -2.49
CA PRO A 21 8.57 3.24 -2.61
C PRO A 21 8.20 2.25 -1.50
N ASN A 22 7.80 2.76 -0.33
CA ASN A 22 7.38 1.96 0.82
C ASN A 22 5.88 1.69 0.87
N HIS A 23 5.11 2.16 -0.13
CA HIS A 23 3.65 1.99 -0.20
C HIS A 23 3.28 1.16 -1.41
N PHE A 24 2.31 0.28 -1.24
CA PHE A 24 1.86 -0.62 -2.29
C PHE A 24 0.44 -1.11 -2.03
N PHE A 25 -0.26 -1.51 -3.09
CA PHE A 25 -1.51 -2.25 -2.96
C PHE A 25 -1.26 -3.76 -2.94
N GLY A 26 -1.93 -4.41 -1.99
CA GLY A 26 -1.96 -5.85 -1.84
C GLY A 26 -2.87 -6.54 -2.87
N ASP A 27 -2.86 -7.86 -2.84
CA ASP A 27 -3.82 -8.74 -3.54
C ASP A 27 -5.27 -8.58 -3.05
N ASP A 28 -5.44 -8.10 -1.83
CA ASP A 28 -6.73 -7.72 -1.23
C ASP A 28 -7.24 -6.32 -1.66
N ASN A 29 -6.53 -5.65 -2.57
CA ASN A 29 -6.80 -4.27 -3.02
C ASN A 29 -6.76 -3.22 -1.91
N GLU A 30 -6.04 -3.48 -0.82
CA GLU A 30 -5.80 -2.53 0.26
C GLU A 30 -4.42 -1.91 0.17
N LEU A 31 -4.31 -0.69 0.70
CA LEU A 31 -3.04 0.02 0.73
C LEU A 31 -2.24 -0.39 1.97
N TYR A 32 -0.98 -0.74 1.76
CA TYR A 32 -0.03 -1.07 2.80
C TYR A 32 1.18 -0.14 2.76
N ARG A 33 1.87 -0.07 3.89
CA ARG A 33 3.17 0.57 4.04
C ARG A 33 4.11 -0.29 4.84
N ILE A 34 5.35 -0.42 4.37
CA ILE A 34 6.47 -0.94 5.17
C ILE A 34 7.08 0.21 5.96
N THR A 35 7.14 0.08 7.28
CA THR A 35 7.79 1.08 8.15
C THR A 35 9.30 0.99 8.03
N LYS A 36 10.02 2.00 8.53
CA LYS A 36 11.49 1.95 8.59
C LYS A 36 12.03 0.78 9.42
N ARG A 37 11.19 0.20 10.29
CA ARG A 37 11.52 -0.96 11.13
C ARG A 37 11.15 -2.29 10.48
N GLY A 38 10.69 -2.28 9.22
CA GLY A 38 10.26 -3.48 8.50
C GLY A 38 8.83 -3.94 8.83
N GLU A 39 8.08 -3.18 9.63
CA GLU A 39 6.72 -3.56 10.00
C GLU A 39 5.74 -3.28 8.85
N LEU A 40 4.88 -4.24 8.55
CA LEU A 40 3.79 -4.05 7.60
C LEU A 40 2.60 -3.36 8.29
N ARG A 41 2.14 -2.25 7.72
CA ARG A 41 0.95 -1.53 8.22
C ARG A 41 -0.07 -1.31 7.11
N ARG A 42 -1.30 -1.73 7.35
CA ARG A 42 -2.45 -1.35 6.50
C ARG A 42 -2.78 0.12 6.69
N ILE A 43 -2.95 0.85 5.60
CA ILE A 43 -3.48 2.20 5.58
C ILE A 43 -4.97 2.11 5.26
N ARG A 44 -5.80 2.60 6.17
CA ARG A 44 -7.25 2.55 6.01
C ARG A 44 -7.69 3.50 4.90
N ARG A 45 -8.57 3.03 4.02
CA ARG A 45 -9.29 3.87 3.06
C ARG A 45 -10.14 4.91 3.79
N SER A 46 -10.10 6.15 3.35
CA SER A 46 -10.87 7.25 3.92
C SER A 46 -11.78 7.91 2.87
N MET A 47 -12.81 8.58 3.37
CA MET A 47 -13.73 9.39 2.59
C MET A 47 -13.42 10.87 2.82
N LYS A 48 -13.32 11.64 1.75
CA LYS A 48 -13.32 13.11 1.80
C LYS A 48 -14.49 13.62 0.97
N ARG A 49 -15.55 14.11 1.63
CA ARG A 49 -16.87 14.36 1.04
C ARG A 49 -17.43 13.07 0.41
N TYR A 50 -17.52 12.99 -0.91
CA TYR A 50 -17.99 11.84 -1.68
C TYR A 50 -16.86 11.06 -2.35
N THR A 51 -15.60 11.46 -2.15
CA THR A 51 -14.44 10.85 -2.83
C THR A 51 -13.73 9.87 -1.91
N GLN A 52 -13.55 8.63 -2.37
CA GLN A 52 -12.74 7.62 -1.69
C GLN A 52 -11.25 7.80 -2.00
N GLY A 53 -10.40 7.53 -1.02
CA GLY A 53 -8.96 7.62 -1.21
C GLY A 53 -8.16 7.17 0.00
N TYR A 54 -6.89 7.52 -0.01
CA TYR A 54 -5.95 7.20 1.06
C TYR A 54 -5.14 8.43 1.45
N VAL A 55 -4.72 8.49 2.71
CA VAL A 55 -3.80 9.51 3.20
C VAL A 55 -2.38 8.95 3.16
N ILE A 56 -1.53 9.55 2.34
CA ILE A 56 -0.12 9.19 2.18
C ILE A 56 0.71 10.41 2.55
N LYS A 57 1.61 10.27 3.55
CA LYS A 57 2.42 11.38 4.08
C LYS A 57 1.61 12.68 4.34
N SER A 58 0.48 12.55 5.03
CA SER A 58 -0.42 13.67 5.38
C SER A 58 -1.21 14.30 4.22
N GLN A 59 -1.07 13.80 2.99
CA GLN A 59 -1.84 14.26 1.84
C GLN A 59 -2.89 13.22 1.44
N PHE A 60 -4.11 13.68 1.16
CA PHE A 60 -5.18 12.83 0.64
C PHE A 60 -5.05 12.67 -0.87
N TYR A 61 -5.03 11.42 -1.33
CA TYR A 61 -5.08 11.05 -2.73
C TYR A 61 -6.35 10.25 -3.00
N SER A 62 -7.16 10.69 -3.96
CA SER A 62 -8.30 9.91 -4.43
C SER A 62 -7.83 8.65 -5.17
N LEU A 63 -8.69 7.64 -5.27
CA LEU A 63 -8.39 6.45 -6.07
C LEU A 63 -8.02 6.80 -7.52
N SER A 64 -8.70 7.79 -8.12
CA SER A 64 -8.42 8.26 -9.48
C SER A 64 -7.05 8.94 -9.61
N GLN A 65 -6.58 9.62 -8.55
CA GLN A 65 -5.23 10.21 -8.52
C GLN A 65 -4.14 9.15 -8.32
N LEU A 66 -4.42 8.09 -7.56
CA LEU A 66 -3.45 7.00 -7.33
C LEU A 66 -3.29 6.10 -8.55
N ARG A 67 -4.38 5.80 -9.27
CA ARG A 67 -4.38 4.88 -10.41
C ARG A 67 -3.28 5.12 -11.45
N PRO A 68 -3.02 6.36 -11.95
CA PRO A 68 -1.94 6.60 -12.91
C PRO A 68 -0.53 6.41 -12.31
N MET A 69 -0.39 6.40 -10.99
CA MET A 69 0.88 6.20 -10.30
C MET A 69 1.18 4.71 -10.01
N LEU A 70 0.25 3.81 -10.35
CA LEU A 70 0.40 2.39 -10.08
C LEU A 70 1.34 1.72 -11.09
N ARG A 71 2.34 1.03 -10.57
CA ARG A 71 3.26 0.18 -11.34
C ARG A 71 3.10 -1.25 -10.88
N ARG A 72 3.03 -2.20 -11.82
CA ARG A 72 2.95 -3.62 -11.45
C ARG A 72 4.22 -3.98 -10.67
N HIS A 73 4.05 -4.59 -9.51
CA HIS A 73 5.20 -5.08 -8.75
C HIS A 73 5.81 -6.26 -9.51
N ASP A 74 7.09 -6.14 -9.88
CA ASP A 74 7.82 -7.21 -10.53
C ASP A 74 8.56 -8.05 -9.47
N LEU A 75 8.16 -9.32 -9.34
CA LEU A 75 8.80 -10.28 -8.45
C LEU A 75 10.14 -10.78 -8.98
N THR A 76 10.46 -10.51 -10.26
CA THR A 76 11.65 -11.05 -10.92
C THR A 76 12.93 -10.26 -10.63
N GLY A 77 12.86 -9.14 -9.90
CA GLY A 77 14.04 -8.37 -9.49
C GLY A 77 14.77 -7.67 -10.65
N TYR A 78 14.27 -7.77 -11.88
CA TYR A 78 14.76 -6.98 -12.98
C TYR A 78 14.02 -5.62 -12.98
N PRO A 79 14.74 -4.50 -12.91
CA PRO A 79 14.11 -3.21 -13.16
C PRO A 79 13.59 -3.23 -14.61
N ALA A 80 12.27 -3.25 -14.77
CA ALA A 80 11.66 -3.06 -16.07
C ALA A 80 12.01 -1.65 -16.59
N GLY A 81 13.03 -1.57 -17.44
CA GLY A 81 13.39 -0.36 -18.17
C GLY A 81 14.89 -0.11 -18.28
N PHE A 82 15.54 -0.72 -19.27
CA PHE A 82 16.60 -0.10 -20.09
C PHE A 82 16.38 -0.52 -21.54
#